data_AF-A0A3C0IEJ7-F1
#
_entry.id   AF-A0A3C0IEJ7-F1
#
_cell.length_a   1.000
_cell.length_b   1.000
_cell.length_c   1.000
_cell.angle_alpha   90.00
_cell.angle_beta   90.00
_cell.angle_gamma   90.00
#
_symmetry.space_group_name_H-M   'P 1'
#
loop_
_entity.id
_entity.type
_entity.pdbx_description
1 polymer ?
#
loop_
_entity_poly.entity_id
_entity_poly.type
_entity_poly.pdbx_seq_one_letter_code
_entity_poly.pdbx_strand_id
1 'polypeptide(L)'
;LFRSQKFFETLTLELKSGDSYYLASDGFQDQFGGEEDKKFLKKRFRELLLALSQQPIPTQAQVLETTFQDWKGQRIQTDDVLVIGIGF
;
A
#
# COMPACT_ATOMS: atom_id res chain seq x y z
N LEU A 1 -5.42 7.97 -33.30
CA LEU A 1 -4.54 7.27 -32.33
C LEU A 1 -5.07 5.85 -32.15
N PHE A 2 -4.49 4.87 -32.84
CA PHE A 2 -4.82 3.46 -32.64
C PHE A 2 -4.34 3.06 -31.25
N ARG A 3 -5.26 2.79 -30.31
CA ARG A 3 -4.90 2.12 -29.07
C ARG A 3 -4.49 0.70 -29.46
N SER A 4 -3.23 0.34 -29.24
CA SER A 4 -2.79 -1.05 -29.36
C SER A 4 -3.67 -1.92 -28.48
N GLN A 5 -4.01 -3.11 -28.97
CA GLN A 5 -4.73 -4.11 -28.19
C GLN A 5 -3.88 -4.45 -26.96
N LYS A 6 -4.40 -4.18 -25.76
CA LYS A 6 -3.73 -4.57 -24.52
C LYS A 6 -3.96 -6.05 -24.29
N PHE A 7 -2.89 -6.81 -24.16
CA PHE A 7 -2.92 -8.21 -23.75
C PHE A 7 -2.79 -8.27 -22.24
N PHE A 8 -3.60 -9.12 -21.62
CA PHE A 8 -3.57 -9.40 -20.19
C PHE A 8 -3.45 -10.90 -19.98
N GLU A 9 -2.65 -11.30 -19.00
CA GLU A 9 -2.51 -12.69 -18.57
C GLU A 9 -3.12 -12.85 -17.18
N THR A 10 -3.77 -13.99 -16.96
CA THR A 10 -4.31 -14.34 -15.63
C THR A 10 -3.27 -15.15 -14.88
N LEU A 11 -2.85 -14.65 -13.71
CA LEU A 11 -2.00 -15.39 -12.78
C LEU A 11 -2.88 -15.94 -11.64
N THR A 12 -2.87 -17.27 -11.48
CA THR A 12 -3.54 -17.95 -10.38
C THR A 12 -2.50 -18.39 -9.35
N LEU A 13 -2.73 -18.05 -8.08
CA LEU A 13 -1.87 -18.41 -6.96
C LEU A 13 -2.66 -19.26 -5.96
N GLU A 14 -2.02 -20.29 -5.41
CA GLU A 14 -2.59 -21.08 -4.32
C GLU A 14 -2.38 -20.36 -2.99
N LEU A 15 -3.42 -20.26 -2.17
CA LEU A 15 -3.42 -19.55 -0.90
C LEU A 15 -3.21 -20.52 0.25
N LYS A 16 -2.39 -20.13 1.23
CA LYS A 16 -2.18 -20.88 2.47
C LYS A 16 -2.66 -20.07 3.67
N SER A 17 -3.05 -20.77 4.72
CA SER A 17 -3.38 -20.10 5.98
C SER A 17 -2.15 -19.37 6.52
N GLY A 18 -2.36 -18.13 6.94
CA GLY A 18 -1.31 -17.18 7.32
C GLY A 18 -0.85 -16.27 6.18
N ASP A 19 -1.27 -16.49 4.93
CA ASP A 19 -0.93 -15.59 3.84
C ASP A 19 -1.74 -14.28 3.91
N SER A 20 -1.10 -13.17 3.55
CA SER A 20 -1.74 -11.87 3.38
C SER A 20 -1.40 -11.28 2.01
N TYR A 21 -2.41 -10.83 1.29
CA TYR A 21 -2.28 -10.20 -0.03
C TYR A 21 -2.76 -8.76 0.01
N TYR A 22 -2.05 -7.89 -0.71
CA TYR A 22 -2.38 -6.47 -0.79
C TYR A 22 -2.52 -6.01 -2.23
N LEU A 23 -3.56 -5.21 -2.47
CA LEU A 23 -3.73 -4.42 -3.68
C LEU A 23 -3.65 -2.94 -3.28
N ALA A 24 -2.82 -2.17 -3.97
CA ALA A 24 -2.63 -0.76 -3.64
C ALA A 24 -2.42 0.11 -4.89
N SER A 25 -2.89 1.36 -4.83
CA SER A 25 -2.45 2.42 -5.74
C SER A 25 -1.09 2.97 -5.28
N ASP A 26 -0.50 3.85 -6.08
CA ASP A 26 0.78 4.50 -5.77
C ASP A 26 0.66 5.73 -4.85
N GLY A 27 -0.55 6.24 -4.59
CA GLY A 27 -0.74 7.40 -3.72
C GLY A 27 -0.11 7.28 -2.33
N PHE A 28 -0.13 6.09 -1.69
CA PHE A 28 0.47 5.89 -0.36
C PHE A 28 1.99 6.13 -0.39
N GLN A 29 2.68 5.48 -1.33
CA GLN A 29 4.13 5.54 -1.47
C GLN A 29 4.61 6.88 -2.06
N ASP A 30 3.76 7.59 -2.80
CA ASP A 30 4.08 8.88 -3.41
C ASP A 30 3.76 10.08 -2.52
N GLN A 31 3.13 9.87 -1.37
CA GLN A 31 2.85 10.92 -0.38
C GLN A 31 4.14 11.55 0.17
N PHE A 32 4.22 12.88 0.06
CA PHE A 32 5.26 13.70 0.69
C PHE A 32 5.00 13.90 2.20
N GLY A 33 6.07 13.88 2.99
CA GLY A 33 5.96 13.79 4.44
C GLY A 33 7.28 13.74 5.20
N GLY A 34 7.17 13.48 6.50
CA GLY A 34 8.29 13.41 7.43
C GLY A 34 8.97 14.75 7.67
N GLU A 35 10.09 14.72 8.39
CA GLU A 35 10.84 15.93 8.77
C GLU A 35 11.49 16.61 7.55
N GLU A 36 11.92 15.81 6.58
CA GLU A 36 12.68 16.29 5.41
C GLU A 36 11.82 16.51 4.16
N ASP A 37 10.48 16.45 4.28
CA ASP A 37 9.54 16.61 3.16
C ASP A 37 9.84 15.67 1.97
N LYS A 38 9.93 14.37 2.25
CA LYS A 38 10.25 13.33 1.27
C LYS A 38 9.05 12.43 1.00
N LYS A 39 9.04 11.77 -0.16
CA LYS A 39 8.10 10.69 -0.45
C LYS A 39 8.25 9.54 0.56
N PHE A 40 7.16 8.82 0.83
CA PHE A 40 7.20 7.62 1.68
C PHE A 40 8.03 6.50 1.05
N LEU A 41 7.91 6.35 -0.28
CA LEU A 41 8.58 5.39 -1.17
C LEU A 41 8.14 3.92 -1.01
N LYS A 42 8.22 3.20 -2.13
CA LYS A 42 7.91 1.76 -2.26
C LYS A 42 8.58 0.89 -1.21
N LYS A 43 9.83 1.19 -0.86
CA LYS A 43 10.64 0.39 0.07
C LYS A 43 10.02 0.40 1.47
N ARG A 44 9.77 1.59 2.03
CA ARG A 44 9.15 1.72 3.37
C ARG A 44 7.76 1.12 3.41
N PHE A 45 6.98 1.27 2.33
CA PHE A 45 5.64 0.68 2.25
C PHE A 45 5.67 -0.84 2.34
N ARG A 46 6.56 -1.50 1.60
CA ARG A 46 6.72 -2.96 1.67
C ARG A 46 7.26 -3.42 3.02
N GLU A 47 8.22 -2.70 3.59
CA GLU A 47 8.77 -2.99 4.93
C GLU A 47 7.69 -2.89 6.01
N LEU A 48 6.82 -1.88 5.93
CA LEU A 48 5.68 -1.73 6.82
C LEU A 48 4.69 -2.90 6.69
N LEU A 49 4.29 -3.27 5.48
CA LEU A 49 3.39 -4.42 5.26
C LEU A 49 4.00 -5.72 5.80
N LEU A 50 5.30 -5.95 5.57
CA LEU A 50 5.99 -7.12 6.11
C LEU A 50 6.01 -7.14 7.64
N ALA A 51 6.28 -6.01 8.28
CA ALA A 51 6.27 -5.88 9.73
C ALA A 51 4.88 -6.12 10.34
N LEU A 52 3.82 -5.81 9.59
CA LEU A 52 2.43 -5.97 10.01
C LEU A 52 1.82 -7.33 9.66
N SER A 53 2.48 -8.13 8.82
CA SER A 53 1.92 -9.37 8.23
C SER A 53 1.30 -10.34 9.24
N GLN A 54 1.83 -10.42 10.46
CA GLN A 54 1.35 -11.32 11.52
C GLN A 54 0.24 -10.74 12.39
N GLN A 55 -0.18 -9.50 12.14
CA GLN A 55 -1.27 -8.84 12.88
C GLN A 55 -2.62 -9.10 12.21
N PRO A 56 -3.75 -9.05 12.94
CA PRO A 56 -5.07 -9.11 12.34
C PRO A 56 -5.28 -8.00 11.30
N ILE A 57 -5.91 -8.30 10.16
CA ILE A 57 -6.15 -7.33 9.07
C ILE A 57 -6.73 -5.98 9.55
N PRO A 58 -7.70 -5.92 10.48
CA PRO A 58 -8.19 -4.64 11.00
C PRO A 58 -7.11 -3.81 11.70
N THR A 59 -6.23 -4.47 12.46
CA THR A 59 -5.08 -3.84 13.12
C THR A 59 -4.09 -3.31 12.09
N GLN A 60 -3.81 -4.10 11.05
CA GLN A 60 -2.91 -3.66 9.97
C GLN A 60 -3.46 -2.40 9.27
N ALA A 61 -4.76 -2.39 8.95
CA ALA A 61 -5.43 -1.24 8.32
C ALA A 61 -5.31 0.02 9.20
N GLN A 62 -5.54 -0.11 10.50
CA GLN A 62 -5.38 1.01 11.44
C GLN A 62 -3.94 1.52 11.50
N VAL A 63 -2.94 0.64 11.53
CA VAL A 63 -1.52 1.06 11.55
C VAL A 63 -1.12 1.70 10.23
N LEU A 64 -1.62 1.22 9.09
CA LEU A 64 -1.37 1.82 7.78
C LEU A 64 -1.95 3.25 7.71
N GLU A 65 -3.20 3.43 8.14
CA GLU A 65 -3.85 4.74 8.21
C GLU A 65 -3.06 5.70 9.12
N THR A 66 -2.71 5.25 10.33
CA THR A 66 -1.97 6.07 11.29
C THR A 66 -0.59 6.45 10.74
N THR A 67 0.14 5.49 10.17
CA THR A 67 1.46 5.74 9.55
C THR A 67 1.36 6.73 8.40
N PHE A 68 0.30 6.64 7.58
CA PHE A 68 0.06 7.57 6.49
C PHE A 68 -0.20 8.99 7.00
N GLN A 69 -1.09 9.14 7.98
CA GLN A 69 -1.43 10.45 8.55
C GLN A 69 -0.23 11.08 9.26
N ASP A 70 0.54 10.29 10.02
CA ASP A 70 1.74 10.75 10.69
C ASP A 70 2.82 11.17 9.70
N TRP A 71 3.03 10.39 8.64
CA TRP A 71 3.99 10.74 7.58
C TRP A 71 3.58 12.02 6.87
N LYS A 72 2.32 12.10 6.39
CA LYS A 72 1.77 13.27 5.72
C LYS A 72 1.85 14.51 6.62
N GLY A 73 1.49 14.35 7.89
CA GLY A 73 1.31 15.46 8.83
C GLY A 73 0.32 16.49 8.28
N GLN A 74 0.75 17.76 8.30
CA GLN A 74 -0.05 18.90 7.81
C GLN A 74 0.02 19.10 6.30
N ARG A 75 0.77 18.26 5.57
CA ARG A 75 0.87 18.38 4.11
C ARG A 75 -0.42 17.93 3.45
N ILE A 76 -0.65 18.45 2.25
CA ILE A 76 -1.76 18.01 1.41
C ILE A 76 -1.51 16.58 0.94
N GLN A 77 -2.60 15.86 0.73
CA GLN A 77 -2.53 14.55 0.11
C GLN A 77 -2.09 14.72 -1.36
N THR A 78 -1.09 13.93 -1.78
CA THR A 78 -0.46 14.10 -3.10
C THR A 78 -1.28 13.49 -4.24
N ASP A 79 -1.97 12.38 -3.98
CA ASP A 79 -2.76 11.61 -4.96
C ASP A 79 -3.84 10.78 -4.26
N ASP A 80 -4.70 10.11 -5.02
CA ASP A 80 -5.69 9.17 -4.49
C ASP A 80 -5.00 7.93 -3.88
N VAL A 81 -5.37 7.63 -2.63
CA VAL A 81 -4.79 6.52 -1.87
C VAL A 81 -5.80 5.38 -1.73
N LEU A 82 -5.41 4.19 -2.17
CA LEU A 82 -6.15 2.96 -1.95
C LEU A 82 -5.20 1.85 -1.51
N VAL A 83 -5.53 1.18 -0.41
CA VAL A 83 -4.87 -0.05 0.05
C VAL A 83 -5.95 -1.02 0.49
N ILE A 84 -5.95 -2.23 -0.07
CA ILE A 84 -6.85 -3.32 0.27
C ILE A 84 -6.00 -4.49 0.74
N GLY A 85 -6.25 -4.98 1.96
CA GLY A 85 -5.59 -6.17 2.51
C GLY A 85 -6.58 -7.32 2.68
N ILE A 86 -6.16 -8.54 2.30
CA ILE A 86 -6.92 -9.78 2.45
C ILE A 86 -6.01 -10.80 3.14
N GLY A 87 -6.45 -11.35 4.28
CA GLY A 87 -5.75 -12.40 5.02
C GLY A 87 -6.51 -13.73 4.97
N PHE A 88 -5.78 -14.85 5.01
CA PHE A 88 -6.30 -16.21 4.89
C PHE A 88 -5.85 -17.14 6.03
#